data_AF-C5ME78-F1
#
_entry.id   AF-C5ME78-F1
#
_cell.length_a   1.000
_cell.length_b   1.000
_cell.length_c   1.000
_cell.angle_alpha   90.00
_cell.angle_beta   90.00
_cell.angle_gamma   90.00
#
_symmetry.space_group_name_H-M   'P 1'
#
loop_
_entity.id
_entity.type
_entity.pdbx_description
1 polymer ?
#
loop_
_entity_poly.entity_id
_entity_poly.type
_entity_poly.pdbx_seq_one_letter_code
_entity_poly.pdbx_strand_id
1 'polypeptide(L)'
;MLDYFKRENSGGDGFEKCAVYDGASTVNFVFSILISIGIIISYIPQYRRIIIKRTSEGLSTNFLFLGSCSSIFTLTNIILVSSKARHCCAIGALDTFNCINSQLNLFQIGIQCTCAILILVLVLVITKHSIKQDKAEYKRIENVGKLVAAHGIISLLQITIGFSTNSTVLYTIANINGLLSASLTVIKYVPQIYTTYRLKHPGTLSIGMMCIQTPGGFIFTATLYFAKGSHWSSWVSYLVAALLQGTLLLLCFYYVYFRGTSDSGESAEELEREAIERIINENRHEELEHESSNEDDRLL
;
A
#
# COMPACT_ATOMS: atom_id res chain seq x y z
N MET A 1 4.05 -6.69 -52.70
CA MET A 1 3.93 -5.21 -52.82
C MET A 1 2.84 -4.66 -51.91
N LEU A 2 1.63 -5.25 -51.89
CA LEU A 2 0.56 -4.92 -50.91
C LEU A 2 0.95 -5.17 -49.44
N ASP A 3 1.67 -6.26 -49.13
CA ASP A 3 2.18 -6.50 -47.77
C ASP A 3 3.34 -5.60 -47.37
N TYR A 4 4.07 -5.03 -48.34
CA TYR A 4 5.16 -4.08 -48.07
C TYR A 4 4.58 -2.70 -47.72
N PHE A 5 3.57 -2.24 -48.48
CA PHE A 5 2.83 -1.02 -48.18
C PHE A 5 2.03 -1.09 -46.87
N LYS A 6 1.48 -2.26 -46.51
CA LYS A 6 0.79 -2.44 -45.22
C LYS A 6 1.75 -2.38 -44.02
N ARG A 7 3.01 -2.78 -44.21
CA ARG A 7 4.06 -2.71 -43.17
C ARG A 7 4.59 -1.28 -42.96
N GLU A 8 4.68 -0.48 -44.03
CA GLU A 8 5.00 0.97 -43.93
C GLU A 8 3.84 1.78 -43.29
N ASN A 9 2.59 1.54 -43.70
CA ASN A 9 1.44 2.26 -43.12
C ASN A 9 1.13 1.84 -41.67
N SER A 10 1.40 0.59 -41.29
CA SER A 10 1.26 0.15 -39.88
C SER A 10 2.46 0.55 -39.01
N GLY A 11 3.63 0.77 -39.63
CA GLY A 11 4.81 1.33 -38.98
C GLY A 11 4.63 2.80 -38.62
N GLY A 12 4.10 3.62 -39.54
CA GLY A 12 3.84 5.05 -39.29
C GLY A 12 2.82 5.30 -38.16
N ASP A 13 1.68 4.62 -38.21
CA ASP A 13 0.59 4.79 -37.22
C ASP A 13 0.98 4.29 -35.81
N GLY A 14 1.82 3.25 -35.71
CA GLY A 14 2.35 2.75 -34.45
C GLY A 14 3.33 3.71 -33.77
N PHE A 15 4.23 4.32 -34.55
CA PHE A 15 5.22 5.29 -34.06
C PHE A 15 4.57 6.62 -33.69
N GLU A 16 3.60 7.11 -34.47
CA GLU A 16 2.89 8.36 -34.20
C GLU A 16 2.07 8.28 -32.90
N LYS A 17 1.49 7.11 -32.59
CA LYS A 17 0.80 6.85 -31.31
C LYS A 17 1.71 6.87 -30.08
N CYS A 18 3.02 6.76 -30.26
CA CYS A 18 4.02 6.77 -29.19
C CYS A 18 4.57 8.18 -28.89
N ALA A 19 4.39 9.14 -29.80
CA ALA A 19 4.90 10.52 -29.67
C ALA A 19 4.38 11.25 -28.41
N VAL A 20 3.27 10.79 -27.82
CA VAL A 20 2.76 11.31 -26.55
C VAL A 20 3.76 11.20 -25.39
N TYR A 21 4.71 10.25 -25.47
CA TYR A 21 5.72 10.02 -24.43
C TYR A 21 7.05 10.77 -24.69
N ASP A 22 7.20 11.43 -25.84
CA ASP A 22 8.42 12.16 -26.18
C ASP A 22 8.60 13.44 -25.38
N GLY A 23 9.83 13.94 -25.28
CA GLY A 23 10.17 15.19 -24.60
C GLY A 23 10.02 15.10 -23.09
N ALA A 24 10.46 14.00 -22.48
CA ALA A 24 10.46 13.83 -21.04
C ALA A 24 11.27 14.92 -20.33
N SER A 25 10.78 15.37 -19.17
CA SER A 25 11.42 16.43 -18.39
C SER A 25 12.41 15.83 -17.39
N THR A 26 13.68 16.24 -17.47
CA THR A 26 14.70 15.89 -16.47
C THR A 26 14.32 16.34 -15.06
N VAL A 27 13.61 17.46 -14.93
CA VAL A 27 13.13 17.95 -13.64
C VAL A 27 12.12 16.97 -13.05
N ASN A 28 11.15 16.52 -13.84
CA ASN A 28 10.16 15.52 -13.39
C ASN A 28 10.84 14.20 -13.01
N PHE A 29 11.83 13.77 -13.79
CA PHE A 29 12.62 12.57 -13.49
C PHE A 29 13.31 12.66 -12.11
N VAL A 30 13.96 13.79 -11.81
CA VAL A 30 14.60 14.03 -10.51
C VAL A 30 13.56 14.03 -9.38
N PHE A 31 12.42 14.72 -9.55
CA PHE A 31 11.34 14.68 -8.56
C PHE A 31 10.82 13.26 -8.32
N SER A 32 10.61 12.46 -9.37
CA SER A 32 10.19 11.07 -9.23
C SER A 32 11.19 10.21 -8.45
N ILE A 33 12.49 10.42 -8.64
CA ILE A 33 13.52 9.74 -7.82
C ILE A 33 13.41 10.17 -6.35
N LEU A 34 13.32 11.47 -6.07
CA LEU A 34 13.19 11.98 -4.70
C LEU A 34 11.93 11.46 -4.01
N ILE A 35 10.81 11.41 -4.73
CA ILE A 35 9.56 10.83 -4.23
C ILE A 35 9.74 9.34 -3.95
N SER A 36 10.44 8.59 -4.81
CA SER A 36 10.70 7.16 -4.60
C SER A 36 11.49 6.90 -3.31
N ILE A 37 12.52 7.72 -3.06
CA ILE A 37 13.29 7.69 -1.81
C ILE A 37 12.38 8.05 -0.62
N GLY A 38 11.57 9.09 -0.77
CA GLY A 38 10.58 9.52 0.22
C GLY A 38 9.58 8.43 0.58
N ILE A 39 9.11 7.64 -0.40
CA ILE A 39 8.25 6.47 -0.17
C ILE A 39 8.96 5.51 0.78
N ILE A 40 10.18 5.08 0.46
CA ILE A 40 10.93 4.11 1.29
C ILE A 40 11.11 4.64 2.72
N ILE A 41 11.59 5.88 2.86
CA ILE A 41 11.81 6.53 4.16
C ILE A 41 10.51 6.56 4.99
N SER A 42 9.36 6.82 4.34
CA SER A 42 8.08 6.93 5.04
C SER A 42 7.63 5.64 5.73
N TYR A 43 8.07 4.46 5.25
CA TYR A 43 7.72 3.16 5.84
C TYR A 43 8.67 2.74 6.98
N ILE A 44 9.87 3.33 7.07
CA ILE A 44 10.88 2.99 8.09
C ILE A 44 10.35 3.08 9.53
N PRO A 45 9.62 4.15 9.94
CA PRO A 45 9.09 4.23 11.30
C PRO A 45 8.21 3.04 11.66
N GLN A 46 7.41 2.58 10.71
CA GLN A 46 6.49 1.46 10.90
C GLN A 46 7.24 0.12 11.00
N TYR A 47 8.26 -0.10 10.16
CA TYR A 47 9.11 -1.29 10.25
C TYR A 47 9.88 -1.34 11.57
N ARG A 48 10.47 -0.21 11.97
CA ARG A 48 11.17 -0.08 13.24
C ARG A 48 10.26 -0.40 14.42
N ARG A 49 9.01 0.10 14.41
CA ARG A 49 8.01 -0.20 15.46
C ARG A 49 7.79 -1.70 15.58
N ILE A 50 7.53 -2.40 14.47
CA ILE A 50 7.26 -3.85 14.47
C ILE A 50 8.47 -4.65 14.98
N ILE A 51 9.67 -4.33 14.48
CA ILE A 51 10.90 -5.05 14.84
C ILE A 51 11.24 -4.90 16.32
N ILE A 52 11.10 -3.69 16.88
CA ILE A 52 11.43 -3.40 18.28
C ILE A 52 10.35 -3.94 19.22
N LYS A 53 9.07 -3.69 18.92
CA LYS A 53 7.97 -4.05 19.82
C LYS A 53 7.70 -5.55 19.82
N ARG A 54 7.94 -6.24 18.70
CA ARG A 54 7.62 -7.66 18.49
C ARG A 54 6.17 -8.02 18.84
N THR A 55 5.25 -7.10 18.59
CA THR A 55 3.81 -7.31 18.73
C THR A 55 3.09 -6.44 17.70
N SER A 56 1.90 -6.87 17.28
CA SER A 56 0.99 -6.07 16.45
C SER A 56 0.09 -5.16 17.26
N GLU A 57 0.22 -5.12 18.59
CA GLU A 57 -0.61 -4.26 19.42
C GLU A 57 -0.63 -2.82 18.91
N GLY A 58 -1.85 -2.30 18.74
CA GLY A 58 -2.07 -1.01 18.11
C GLY A 58 -1.89 -0.96 16.59
N LEU A 59 -1.94 -2.09 15.89
CA LEU A 59 -2.12 -2.16 14.44
C LEU A 59 -3.49 -2.73 14.11
N SER A 60 -4.29 -1.97 13.38
CA SER A 60 -5.61 -2.45 12.97
C SER A 60 -5.49 -3.56 11.93
N THR A 61 -5.96 -4.75 12.27
CA THR A 61 -6.09 -5.89 11.35
C THR A 61 -6.88 -5.52 10.09
N ASN A 62 -7.95 -4.74 10.21
CA ASN A 62 -8.73 -4.24 9.07
C ASN A 62 -7.91 -3.30 8.18
N PHE A 63 -7.06 -2.44 8.78
CA PHE A 63 -6.18 -1.56 8.02
C PHE A 63 -5.11 -2.34 7.25
N LEU A 64 -4.55 -3.40 7.86
CA LEU A 64 -3.61 -4.32 7.20
C LEU A 64 -4.28 -5.00 6.00
N PHE A 65 -5.50 -5.53 6.16
CA PHE A 65 -6.23 -6.19 5.08
C PHE A 65 -6.62 -5.22 3.96
N LEU A 66 -7.38 -4.18 4.27
CA LEU A 66 -7.90 -3.23 3.29
C LEU A 66 -6.77 -2.45 2.60
N GLY A 67 -5.72 -2.09 3.35
CA GLY A 67 -4.53 -1.42 2.82
C GLY A 67 -3.75 -2.29 1.84
N SER A 68 -3.56 -3.58 2.17
CA SER A 68 -2.88 -4.52 1.29
C SER A 68 -3.69 -4.78 0.01
N CYS A 69 -5.00 -5.03 0.14
CA CYS A 69 -5.87 -5.24 -1.02
C CYS A 69 -5.95 -4.01 -1.94
N SER A 70 -6.11 -2.81 -1.37
CA SER A 70 -6.08 -1.57 -2.15
C SER A 70 -4.75 -1.38 -2.89
N SER A 71 -3.62 -1.67 -2.23
CA SER A 71 -2.29 -1.56 -2.84
C SER A 71 -2.12 -2.52 -4.03
N ILE A 72 -2.58 -3.76 -3.89
CA ILE A 72 -2.55 -4.77 -4.96
C ILE A 72 -3.42 -4.33 -6.15
N PHE A 73 -4.64 -3.84 -5.90
CA PHE A 73 -5.49 -3.31 -6.97
C PHE A 73 -4.83 -2.13 -7.71
N THR A 74 -4.21 -1.21 -6.99
CA THR A 74 -3.48 -0.08 -7.61
C THR A 74 -2.27 -0.56 -8.42
N LEU A 75 -1.53 -1.57 -7.95
CA LEU A 75 -0.42 -2.17 -8.70
C LEU A 75 -0.92 -2.85 -9.99
N THR A 76 -1.98 -3.65 -9.90
CA THR A 76 -2.63 -4.27 -11.06
C THR A 76 -3.08 -3.23 -12.07
N ASN A 77 -3.72 -2.15 -11.61
CA ASN A 77 -4.13 -1.04 -12.46
C ASN A 77 -2.94 -0.44 -13.24
N ILE A 78 -1.86 -0.02 -12.56
CA ILE A 78 -0.76 0.66 -13.24
C ILE A 78 0.00 -0.29 -14.17
N ILE A 79 0.11 -1.58 -13.83
CA ILE A 79 0.67 -2.59 -14.73
C ILE A 79 -0.15 -2.63 -16.02
N LEU A 80 -1.47 -2.62 -15.96
CA LEU A 80 -2.27 -2.64 -17.18
C LEU A 80 -2.23 -1.30 -17.93
N VAL A 81 -2.38 -0.17 -17.24
CA VAL A 81 -2.34 1.18 -17.84
C VAL A 81 -1.02 1.46 -18.57
N SER A 82 0.11 1.04 -18.00
CA SER A 82 1.45 1.24 -18.59
C SER A 82 1.74 0.34 -19.81
N SER A 83 0.80 -0.53 -20.22
CA SER A 83 0.95 -1.43 -21.37
C SER A 83 1.36 -0.72 -22.66
N LYS A 84 0.69 0.39 -23.02
CA LYS A 84 0.99 1.14 -24.25
C LYS A 84 2.41 1.71 -24.24
N ALA A 85 2.82 2.32 -23.13
CA ALA A 85 4.16 2.87 -22.98
C ALA A 85 5.26 1.79 -23.11
N ARG A 86 5.06 0.62 -22.49
CA ARG A 86 6.01 -0.51 -22.63
C ARG A 86 6.04 -1.08 -24.04
N HIS A 87 4.91 -1.11 -24.73
CA HIS A 87 4.88 -1.50 -26.14
C HIS A 87 5.73 -0.54 -27.00
N CYS A 88 5.57 0.77 -26.82
CA CYS A 88 6.37 1.80 -27.50
C CYS A 88 7.88 1.64 -27.24
N CYS A 89 8.27 1.32 -25.99
CA CYS A 89 9.65 0.97 -25.66
C CYS A 89 10.14 -0.28 -26.40
N ALA A 90 9.32 -1.34 -26.44
CA ALA A 90 9.71 -2.64 -27.00
C ALA A 90 9.92 -2.59 -28.52
N ILE A 91 9.16 -1.76 -29.23
CA ILE A 91 9.32 -1.56 -30.68
C ILE A 91 10.42 -0.56 -31.06
N GLY A 92 11.08 0.05 -30.07
CA GLY A 92 12.14 1.04 -30.29
C GLY A 92 11.65 2.41 -30.75
N ALA A 93 10.38 2.76 -30.49
CA ALA A 93 9.82 4.06 -30.87
C ALA A 93 10.23 5.20 -29.93
N LEU A 94 10.77 4.87 -28.75
CA LEU A 94 11.25 5.82 -27.74
C LEU A 94 12.74 5.59 -27.50
N ASP A 95 13.48 6.68 -27.32
CA ASP A 95 14.84 6.58 -26.79
C ASP A 95 14.85 6.04 -25.35
N THR A 96 16.02 5.68 -24.84
CA THR A 96 16.15 5.10 -23.49
C THR A 96 15.62 6.03 -22.41
N PHE A 97 15.84 7.34 -22.54
CA PHE A 97 15.44 8.31 -21.52
C PHE A 97 13.91 8.47 -21.47
N ASN A 98 13.26 8.70 -22.61
CA ASN A 98 11.80 8.78 -22.70
C ASN A 98 11.15 7.45 -22.31
N CYS A 99 11.75 6.32 -22.68
CA CYS A 99 11.27 5.01 -22.25
C CYS A 99 11.30 4.86 -20.72
N ILE A 100 12.42 5.14 -20.05
CA ILE A 100 12.50 5.07 -18.58
C ILE A 100 11.51 6.05 -17.94
N ASN A 101 11.41 7.27 -18.46
CA ASN A 101 10.49 8.28 -17.94
C ASN A 101 9.02 7.84 -18.05
N SER A 102 8.65 7.16 -19.13
CA SER A 102 7.31 6.62 -19.33
C SER A 102 6.93 5.53 -18.31
N GLN A 103 7.91 4.94 -17.60
CA GLN A 103 7.71 3.86 -16.62
C GLN A 103 7.87 4.30 -15.16
N LEU A 104 8.18 5.58 -14.88
CA LEU A 104 8.43 6.06 -13.51
C LEU A 104 7.28 5.75 -12.55
N ASN A 105 6.04 6.00 -12.99
CA ASN A 105 4.86 5.74 -12.18
C ASN A 105 4.69 4.25 -11.85
N LEU A 106 5.02 3.35 -12.79
CA LEU A 106 5.00 1.90 -12.56
C LEU A 106 6.01 1.52 -11.47
N PHE A 107 7.23 2.06 -11.53
CA PHE A 107 8.25 1.81 -10.52
C PHE A 107 7.87 2.37 -9.14
N GLN A 108 7.38 3.61 -9.08
CA GLN A 108 6.99 4.25 -7.82
C GLN A 108 5.84 3.52 -7.12
N ILE A 109 4.79 3.20 -7.87
CA ILE A 109 3.64 2.43 -7.35
C ILE A 109 4.07 1.01 -6.95
N GLY A 110 4.96 0.39 -7.73
CA GLY A 110 5.57 -0.91 -7.40
C GLY A 110 6.29 -0.88 -6.06
N ILE A 111 7.21 0.07 -5.85
CA ILE A 111 7.92 0.27 -4.59
C ILE A 111 6.94 0.48 -3.44
N GLN A 112 5.93 1.34 -3.62
CA GLN A 112 4.93 1.60 -2.59
C GLN A 112 4.13 0.34 -2.22
N CYS A 113 3.69 -0.43 -3.21
CA CYS A 113 2.98 -1.68 -2.97
C CYS A 113 3.87 -2.69 -2.22
N THR A 114 5.12 -2.86 -2.64
CA THR A 114 6.09 -3.72 -1.95
C THR A 114 6.28 -3.29 -0.51
N CYS A 115 6.49 -2.00 -0.26
CA CYS A 115 6.65 -1.48 1.09
C CYS A 115 5.39 -1.70 1.96
N ALA A 116 4.20 -1.51 1.40
CA ALA A 116 2.94 -1.74 2.10
C ALA A 116 2.75 -3.22 2.49
N ILE A 117 2.98 -4.15 1.54
CA ILE A 117 2.87 -5.59 1.81
C ILE A 117 3.93 -6.06 2.81
N LEU A 118 5.13 -5.47 2.78
CA LEU A 118 6.19 -5.79 3.73
C LEU A 118 5.79 -5.52 5.19
N ILE A 119 4.88 -4.56 5.47
CA ILE A 119 4.33 -4.37 6.82
C ILE A 119 3.64 -5.67 7.29
N LEU A 120 2.73 -6.21 6.49
CA LEU A 120 1.98 -7.43 6.84
C LEU A 120 2.92 -8.63 6.99
N VAL A 121 3.90 -8.77 6.09
CA VAL A 121 4.91 -9.83 6.16
C VAL A 121 5.73 -9.71 7.44
N LEU A 122 6.21 -8.51 7.78
CA LEU A 122 6.97 -8.29 9.00
C LEU A 122 6.15 -8.58 10.25
N VAL A 123 4.86 -8.19 10.30
CA VAL A 123 4.00 -8.57 11.42
C VAL A 123 3.92 -10.08 11.53
N LEU A 124 3.55 -10.79 10.46
CA LEU A 124 3.43 -12.25 10.49
C LEU A 124 4.72 -12.97 10.87
N VAL A 125 5.88 -12.50 10.39
CA VAL A 125 7.16 -13.16 10.64
C VAL A 125 7.70 -12.84 12.03
N ILE A 126 7.66 -11.56 12.44
CA ILE A 126 8.29 -11.10 13.69
C ILE A 126 7.44 -11.45 14.91
N THR A 127 6.11 -11.48 14.80
CA THR A 127 5.23 -11.71 15.95
C THR A 127 4.82 -13.18 16.15
N LYS A 128 5.10 -14.07 15.19
CA LYS A 128 4.67 -15.49 15.20
C LYS A 128 4.91 -16.25 16.50
N HIS A 129 6.08 -16.05 17.11
CA HIS A 129 6.49 -16.74 18.33
C HIS A 129 6.80 -15.74 19.46
N SER A 130 6.21 -14.55 19.38
CA SER A 130 6.42 -13.53 20.40
C SER A 130 5.46 -13.75 21.56
N ILE A 131 6.00 -13.87 22.77
CA ILE A 131 5.19 -13.89 24.00
C ILE A 131 4.36 -12.60 24.20
N LYS A 132 4.72 -11.52 23.50
CA LYS A 132 4.03 -10.22 23.55
C LYS A 132 2.84 -10.12 22.60
N GLN A 133 2.58 -11.16 21.82
CA GLN A 133 1.56 -11.16 20.78
C GLN A 133 0.31 -11.88 21.29
N ASP A 134 -0.86 -11.25 21.14
CA ASP A 134 -2.13 -11.94 21.37
C ASP A 134 -2.31 -13.05 20.31
N LYS A 135 -2.49 -14.29 20.78
CA LYS A 135 -2.61 -15.49 19.92
C LYS A 135 -3.87 -15.42 19.06
N ALA A 136 -4.98 -14.90 19.60
CA ALA A 136 -6.23 -14.76 18.86
C ALA A 136 -6.12 -13.70 17.75
N GLU A 137 -5.50 -12.56 18.04
CA GLU A 137 -5.17 -11.53 17.05
C GLU A 137 -4.24 -12.06 15.98
N TYR A 138 -3.17 -12.75 16.37
CA TYR A 138 -2.25 -13.36 15.42
C TYR A 138 -2.98 -14.27 14.44
N LYS A 139 -3.95 -15.08 14.92
CA LYS A 139 -4.76 -15.93 14.05
C LYS A 139 -5.61 -15.15 13.04
N ARG A 140 -6.18 -14.01 13.47
CA ARG A 140 -6.91 -13.10 12.56
C ARG A 140 -5.97 -12.52 11.49
N ILE A 141 -4.76 -12.10 11.88
CA ILE A 141 -3.75 -11.56 10.96
C ILE A 141 -3.24 -12.64 10.00
N GLU A 142 -3.07 -13.88 10.46
CA GLU A 142 -2.73 -15.03 9.61
C GLU A 142 -3.78 -15.24 8.50
N ASN A 143 -5.06 -15.18 8.86
CA ASN A 143 -6.16 -15.28 7.90
C ASN A 143 -6.14 -14.10 6.91
N VAL A 144 -5.87 -12.88 7.38
CA VAL A 144 -5.64 -11.72 6.51
C VAL A 144 -4.49 -11.98 5.53
N GLY A 145 -3.37 -12.52 6.00
CA GLY A 145 -2.24 -12.92 5.15
C GLY A 145 -2.64 -13.87 4.03
N LYS A 146 -3.43 -14.91 4.35
CA LYS A 146 -3.94 -15.88 3.36
C LYS A 146 -4.87 -15.21 2.34
N LEU A 147 -5.78 -14.35 2.79
CA LEU A 147 -6.69 -13.62 1.91
C LEU A 147 -5.95 -12.66 0.98
N VAL A 148 -4.94 -11.95 1.49
CA VAL A 148 -4.09 -11.06 0.69
C VAL A 148 -3.27 -11.85 -0.33
N ALA A 149 -2.72 -12.99 0.04
CA ALA A 149 -2.02 -13.88 -0.89
C ALA A 149 -2.94 -14.40 -2.00
N ALA A 150 -4.15 -14.86 -1.65
CA ALA A 150 -5.16 -15.28 -2.62
C ALA A 150 -5.55 -14.13 -3.57
N HIS A 151 -5.73 -12.92 -3.05
CA HIS A 151 -5.99 -11.74 -3.86
C HIS A 151 -4.83 -11.41 -4.81
N GLY A 152 -3.58 -11.58 -4.37
CA GLY A 152 -2.40 -11.48 -5.22
C GLY A 152 -2.44 -12.45 -6.41
N ILE A 153 -2.83 -13.71 -6.18
CA ILE A 153 -3.00 -14.71 -7.24
C ILE A 153 -4.10 -14.30 -8.23
N ILE A 154 -5.25 -13.84 -7.74
CA ILE A 154 -6.35 -13.33 -8.58
C ILE A 154 -5.88 -12.14 -9.42
N SER A 155 -5.08 -11.25 -8.84
CA SER A 155 -4.51 -10.11 -9.55
C SER A 155 -3.55 -10.53 -10.66
N LEU A 156 -2.73 -11.55 -10.45
CA LEU A 156 -1.86 -12.12 -11.51
C LEU A 156 -2.69 -12.72 -12.66
N LEU A 157 -3.81 -13.37 -12.35
CA LEU A 157 -4.74 -13.88 -13.37
C LEU A 157 -5.38 -12.72 -14.16
N GLN A 158 -5.83 -11.66 -13.49
CA GLN A 158 -6.36 -10.47 -14.13
C GLN A 158 -5.34 -9.81 -15.07
N ILE A 159 -4.08 -9.71 -14.62
CA ILE A 159 -2.98 -9.18 -15.43
C ILE A 159 -2.77 -10.04 -16.68
N THR A 160 -2.73 -11.36 -16.52
CA THR A 160 -2.55 -12.31 -17.62
C THR A 160 -3.69 -12.19 -18.64
N ILE A 161 -4.95 -12.21 -18.20
CA ILE A 161 -6.13 -12.04 -19.05
C ILE A 161 -6.08 -10.69 -19.78
N GLY A 162 -5.71 -9.62 -19.08
CA GLY A 162 -5.56 -8.29 -19.66
C GLY A 162 -4.58 -8.27 -20.83
N PHE A 163 -3.41 -8.89 -20.69
CA PHE A 163 -2.41 -8.94 -21.76
C PHE A 163 -2.72 -9.94 -22.88
N SER A 164 -3.42 -11.03 -22.59
CA SER A 164 -3.70 -12.08 -23.57
C SER A 164 -4.93 -11.82 -24.45
N THR A 165 -5.70 -10.76 -24.19
CA THR A 165 -6.95 -10.48 -24.90
C THR A 165 -6.82 -9.28 -25.84
N ASN A 166 -7.60 -8.22 -25.65
CA ASN A 166 -7.59 -7.00 -26.46
C ASN A 166 -7.52 -5.77 -25.55
N SER A 167 -7.20 -4.61 -26.13
CA SER A 167 -7.02 -3.37 -25.37
C SER A 167 -8.27 -2.96 -24.58
N THR A 168 -9.47 -3.25 -25.08
CA THR A 168 -10.73 -2.93 -24.38
C THR A 168 -10.84 -3.69 -23.06
N VAL A 169 -10.61 -5.00 -23.08
CA VAL A 169 -10.63 -5.84 -21.86
C VAL A 169 -9.54 -5.40 -20.90
N LEU A 170 -8.33 -5.15 -21.40
CA LEU A 170 -7.20 -4.67 -20.62
C LEU A 170 -7.52 -3.39 -19.83
N TYR A 171 -8.02 -2.34 -20.51
CA TYR A 171 -8.36 -1.08 -19.86
C TYR A 171 -9.61 -1.19 -18.98
N THR A 172 -10.54 -2.09 -19.30
CA THR A 172 -11.71 -2.36 -18.43
C THR A 172 -11.27 -2.93 -17.08
N ILE A 173 -10.40 -3.96 -17.10
CA ILE A 173 -9.83 -4.55 -15.88
C ILE A 173 -9.06 -3.48 -15.11
N ALA A 174 -8.24 -2.67 -15.79
CA ALA A 174 -7.50 -1.58 -15.16
C ALA A 174 -8.45 -0.60 -14.44
N ASN A 175 -9.51 -0.15 -15.10
CA ASN A 175 -10.43 0.84 -14.55
C ASN A 175 -11.20 0.31 -13.34
N ILE A 176 -11.65 -0.95 -13.40
CA ILE A 176 -12.28 -1.63 -12.26
C ILE A 176 -11.34 -1.69 -11.07
N ASN A 177 -10.07 -2.07 -11.29
CA ASN A 177 -9.05 -2.11 -10.24
C ASN A 177 -8.81 -0.73 -9.60
N GLY A 178 -8.73 0.33 -10.41
CA GLY A 178 -8.59 1.70 -9.91
C GLY A 178 -9.76 2.14 -9.01
N LEU A 179 -10.99 1.83 -9.43
CA LEU A 179 -12.21 2.12 -8.66
C LEU A 179 -12.31 1.29 -7.38
N LEU A 180 -11.99 -0.01 -7.43
CA LEU A 180 -11.99 -0.88 -6.27
C LEU A 180 -10.96 -0.41 -5.25
N SER A 181 -9.75 -0.03 -5.68
CA SER A 181 -8.74 0.53 -4.80
C SER A 181 -9.21 1.83 -4.11
N ALA A 182 -9.79 2.76 -4.88
CA ALA A 182 -10.35 3.99 -4.32
C ALA A 182 -11.48 3.70 -3.31
N SER A 183 -12.35 2.74 -3.61
CA SER A 183 -13.46 2.33 -2.74
C SER A 183 -12.96 1.72 -1.43
N LEU A 184 -11.98 0.80 -1.50
CA LEU A 184 -11.35 0.23 -0.30
C LEU A 184 -10.64 1.29 0.53
N THR A 185 -10.04 2.30 -0.13
CA THR A 185 -9.42 3.44 0.55
C THR A 185 -10.46 4.23 1.36
N VAL A 186 -11.63 4.51 0.78
CA VAL A 186 -12.75 5.16 1.50
C VAL A 186 -13.21 4.30 2.68
N ILE A 187 -13.47 3.01 2.44
CA ILE A 187 -13.92 2.05 3.48
C ILE A 187 -12.88 1.94 4.60
N LYS A 188 -11.60 2.09 4.31
CA LYS A 188 -10.52 2.05 5.30
C LYS A 188 -10.44 3.34 6.13
N TYR A 189 -10.40 4.51 5.47
CA TYR A 189 -10.12 5.76 6.17
C TYR A 189 -11.36 6.41 6.80
N VAL A 190 -12.55 6.31 6.20
CA VAL A 190 -13.75 6.96 6.74
C VAL A 190 -14.12 6.44 8.13
N PRO A 191 -14.18 5.12 8.38
CA PRO A 191 -14.40 4.60 9.73
C PRO A 191 -13.31 5.04 10.71
N GLN A 192 -12.05 5.10 10.27
CA GLN A 192 -10.95 5.56 11.13
C GLN A 192 -11.07 7.04 11.51
N ILE A 193 -11.45 7.90 10.55
CA ILE A 193 -11.74 9.31 10.78
C ILE A 193 -12.89 9.45 11.77
N TYR A 194 -13.97 8.71 11.56
CA TYR A 194 -15.11 8.69 12.47
C TYR A 194 -14.71 8.26 13.89
N THR A 195 -13.99 7.15 14.03
CA THR A 195 -13.50 6.65 15.32
C THR A 195 -12.59 7.67 16.00
N THR A 196 -11.63 8.26 15.29
CA THR A 196 -10.73 9.29 15.84
C THR A 196 -11.52 10.53 16.29
N TYR A 197 -12.52 10.93 15.51
CA TYR A 197 -13.41 12.04 15.86
C TYR A 197 -14.29 11.73 17.07
N ARG A 198 -14.75 10.47 17.25
CA ARG A 198 -15.59 10.05 18.38
C ARG A 198 -14.78 9.88 19.66
N LEU A 199 -13.63 9.21 19.56
CA LEU A 199 -12.73 8.96 20.70
C LEU A 199 -11.96 10.21 21.13
N LYS A 200 -11.89 11.24 20.27
CA LYS A 200 -11.11 12.47 20.53
C LYS A 200 -9.63 12.20 20.80
N HIS A 201 -9.11 11.07 20.31
CA HIS A 201 -7.76 10.60 20.49
C HIS A 201 -7.31 9.85 19.22
N PRO A 202 -6.05 10.02 18.75
CA PRO A 202 -5.52 9.36 17.54
C PRO A 202 -5.39 7.83 17.67
N GLY A 203 -5.44 7.30 18.89
CA GLY A 203 -5.20 5.90 19.21
C GLY A 203 -3.75 5.52 18.93
N THR A 204 -3.56 4.35 18.35
CA THR A 204 -2.25 3.74 18.06
C THR A 204 -1.78 3.97 16.62
N LEU A 205 -2.40 4.95 15.93
CA LEU A 205 -2.04 5.32 14.56
C LEU A 205 -0.59 5.80 14.45
N SER A 206 0.09 5.39 13.39
CA SER A 206 1.47 5.82 13.11
C SER A 206 1.49 7.26 12.57
N ILE A 207 1.44 8.24 13.48
CA ILE A 207 1.46 9.67 13.15
C ILE A 207 2.72 10.01 12.33
N GLY A 208 3.89 9.47 12.68
CA GLY A 208 5.15 9.72 11.97
C GLY A 208 5.10 9.28 10.49
N MET A 209 4.55 8.11 10.20
CA MET A 209 4.34 7.65 8.82
C MET A 209 3.37 8.58 8.09
N MET A 210 2.26 8.98 8.72
CA MET A 210 1.28 9.88 8.11
C MET A 210 1.84 11.28 7.83
N CYS A 211 2.69 11.83 8.70
CA CYS A 211 3.33 13.15 8.51
C CYS A 211 4.20 13.20 7.25
N ILE A 212 4.88 12.10 6.91
CA ILE A 212 5.70 12.02 5.70
C ILE A 212 4.83 11.71 4.48
N GLN A 213 3.90 10.75 4.62
CA GLN A 213 3.11 10.25 3.50
C GLN A 213 2.02 11.19 3.03
N THR A 214 1.38 11.96 3.91
CA THR A 214 0.31 12.88 3.51
C THR A 214 0.80 13.94 2.51
N PRO A 215 1.82 14.77 2.83
CA PRO A 215 2.33 15.76 1.88
C PRO A 215 2.96 15.10 0.65
N GLY A 216 3.72 14.01 0.84
CA GLY A 216 4.27 13.23 -0.26
C GLY A 216 3.21 12.65 -1.18
N GLY A 217 2.07 12.24 -0.63
CA GLY A 217 0.92 11.70 -1.35
C GLY A 217 0.28 12.73 -2.28
N PHE A 218 0.10 13.97 -1.84
CA PHE A 218 -0.38 15.05 -2.71
C PHE A 218 0.59 15.32 -3.86
N ILE A 219 1.90 15.43 -3.57
CA ILE A 219 2.94 15.63 -4.59
C ILE A 219 2.98 14.46 -5.57
N PHE A 220 2.88 13.23 -5.06
CA PHE A 220 2.89 12.02 -5.86
C PHE A 220 1.66 11.95 -6.77
N THR A 221 0.46 12.20 -6.25
CA THR A 221 -0.77 12.29 -7.05
C THR A 221 -0.65 13.34 -8.16
N ALA A 222 -0.12 14.53 -7.86
CA ALA A 222 0.11 15.56 -8.87
C ALA A 222 1.07 15.06 -9.96
N THR A 223 2.16 14.38 -9.56
CA THR A 223 3.12 13.79 -10.51
C THR A 223 2.45 12.74 -11.41
N LEU A 224 1.60 11.87 -10.84
CA LEU A 224 0.84 10.89 -11.62
C LEU A 224 -0.15 11.57 -12.58
N TYR A 225 -0.82 12.64 -12.16
CA TYR A 225 -1.79 13.38 -12.97
C TYR A 225 -1.11 14.06 -14.17
N PHE A 226 0.02 14.74 -13.94
CA PHE A 226 0.76 15.45 -14.98
C PHE A 226 1.69 14.56 -15.83
N ALA A 227 1.79 13.27 -15.51
CA ALA A 227 2.60 12.35 -16.29
C ALA A 227 2.06 12.19 -17.72
N LYS A 228 2.98 12.07 -18.68
CA LYS A 228 2.63 11.88 -20.09
C LYS A 228 1.93 10.54 -20.31
N GLY A 229 0.82 10.57 -21.04
CA GLY A 229 -0.03 9.39 -21.23
C GLY A 229 -0.68 8.87 -19.94
N SER A 230 -0.85 9.74 -18.93
CA SER A 230 -1.54 9.39 -17.69
C SER A 230 -3.01 9.01 -17.93
N HIS A 231 -3.51 8.12 -17.08
CA HIS A 231 -4.88 7.63 -17.12
C HIS A 231 -5.52 7.87 -15.75
N TRP A 232 -6.76 8.36 -15.70
CA TRP A 232 -7.40 8.76 -14.43
C TRP A 232 -7.44 7.65 -13.37
N SER A 233 -7.61 6.40 -13.82
CA SER A 233 -7.72 5.25 -12.92
C SER A 233 -6.41 4.91 -12.19
N SER A 234 -5.26 5.45 -12.62
CA SER A 234 -3.97 5.21 -11.96
C SER A 234 -3.63 6.21 -10.85
N TRP A 235 -4.30 7.36 -10.78
CA TRP A 235 -4.04 8.38 -9.76
C TRP A 235 -5.22 8.67 -8.83
N VAL A 236 -6.45 8.32 -9.22
CA VAL A 236 -7.65 8.61 -8.41
C VAL A 236 -7.61 8.00 -7.01
N SER A 237 -7.09 6.76 -6.86
CA SER A 237 -6.96 6.11 -5.56
C SER A 237 -5.99 6.87 -4.64
N TYR A 238 -4.91 7.42 -5.22
CA TYR A 238 -3.94 8.21 -4.47
C TYR A 238 -4.48 9.57 -4.05
N LEU A 239 -5.27 10.23 -4.91
CA LEU A 239 -5.93 11.48 -4.56
C LEU A 239 -6.89 11.27 -3.38
N VAL A 240 -7.74 10.24 -3.46
CA VAL A 240 -8.67 9.87 -2.39
C VAL A 240 -7.91 9.54 -1.10
N ALA A 241 -6.82 8.77 -1.19
CA ALA A 241 -5.98 8.46 -0.04
C ALA A 241 -5.38 9.72 0.59
N ALA A 242 -4.80 10.63 -0.21
CA ALA A 242 -4.17 11.85 0.28
C ALA A 242 -5.18 12.78 0.99
N LEU A 243 -6.39 12.94 0.44
CA LEU A 243 -7.45 13.74 1.05
C LEU A 243 -7.92 13.15 2.38
N LEU A 244 -8.23 11.85 2.41
CA LEU A 244 -8.73 11.19 3.61
C LEU A 244 -7.65 11.07 4.69
N GLN A 245 -6.43 10.69 4.31
CA GLN A 245 -5.31 10.62 5.24
C GLN A 245 -4.90 12.00 5.75
N GLY A 246 -4.96 13.04 4.91
CA GLY A 246 -4.75 14.43 5.33
C GLY A 246 -5.79 14.89 6.35
N THR A 247 -7.07 14.57 6.11
CA THR A 247 -8.15 14.85 7.06
C THR A 247 -7.91 14.15 8.41
N LEU A 248 -7.53 12.87 8.37
CA LEU A 248 -7.20 12.12 9.58
C LEU A 248 -6.00 12.71 10.33
N LEU A 249 -4.93 13.08 9.61
CA LEU A 249 -3.74 13.69 10.20
C LEU A 249 -4.06 15.03 10.88
N LEU A 250 -4.89 15.87 10.26
CA LEU A 250 -5.34 17.12 10.86
C LEU A 250 -6.13 16.89 12.16
N LEU A 251 -7.01 15.88 12.18
CA LEU A 251 -7.70 15.48 13.41
C LEU A 251 -6.74 15.00 14.49
N CYS A 252 -5.74 14.18 14.13
CA CYS A 252 -4.71 13.74 15.06
C CYS A 252 -3.94 14.93 15.65
N PHE A 253 -3.51 15.89 14.83
CA PHE A 253 -2.84 17.10 15.32
C PHE A 253 -3.75 17.96 16.20
N TYR A 254 -5.02 18.12 15.83
CA TYR A 254 -5.97 18.87 16.64
C TYR A 254 -6.11 18.28 18.06
N TYR A 255 -6.28 16.96 18.18
CA TYR A 255 -6.46 16.34 19.49
C TYR A 255 -5.18 16.21 20.31
N VAL A 256 -4.03 16.02 19.66
CA VAL A 256 -2.74 15.93 20.37
C VAL A 256 -2.24 17.30 20.83
N TYR A 257 -2.27 18.31 19.95
CA TYR A 257 -1.63 19.60 20.21
C TYR A 257 -2.57 20.68 20.74
N PHE A 258 -3.79 20.77 20.23
CA PHE A 258 -4.67 21.92 20.54
C PHE A 258 -5.61 21.67 21.71
N ARG A 259 -6.14 20.46 21.81
CA ARG A 259 -6.97 20.13 22.98
C ARG A 259 -6.12 19.96 24.23
N GLY A 260 -4.88 19.49 24.04
CA GLY A 260 -4.13 18.80 25.07
C GLY A 260 -4.96 17.61 25.57
N THR A 261 -4.34 16.53 25.98
CA THR A 261 -5.00 15.59 26.90
C THR A 261 -5.16 16.28 28.26
N SER A 262 -5.97 17.34 28.30
CA SER A 262 -6.46 17.96 29.52
C SER A 262 -7.47 16.97 30.10
N ASP A 263 -7.06 16.30 31.17
CA ASP A 263 -7.93 15.74 32.22
C ASP A 263 -8.36 14.26 32.18
N SER A 264 -7.49 13.31 31.79
CA SER A 264 -7.54 11.91 32.30
C SER A 264 -6.35 11.03 31.87
N GLY A 265 -5.37 10.85 32.76
CA GLY A 265 -5.12 9.55 33.38
C GLY A 265 -4.28 8.47 32.68
N GLU A 266 -4.08 8.45 31.36
CA GLU A 266 -3.19 7.42 30.74
C GLU A 266 -2.77 7.81 29.32
N SER A 267 -1.46 7.82 29.04
CA SER A 267 -0.96 8.00 27.67
C SER A 267 -1.34 6.77 26.83
N ALA A 268 -1.67 6.92 25.54
CA ALA A 268 -1.93 5.75 24.69
C ALA A 268 -0.75 4.77 24.60
N GLU A 269 0.47 5.25 24.85
CA GLU A 269 1.64 4.39 25.00
C GLU A 269 1.61 3.55 26.29
N GLU A 270 1.01 4.09 27.36
CA GLU A 270 0.81 3.42 28.65
C GLU A 270 -0.28 2.36 28.53
N LEU A 271 -1.42 2.67 27.92
CA LEU A 271 -2.47 1.70 27.60
C LEU A 271 -1.96 0.55 26.70
N GLU A 272 -1.15 0.87 25.68
CA GLU A 272 -0.49 -0.15 24.85
C GLU A 272 0.45 -1.01 25.71
N ARG A 273 1.21 -0.40 26.62
CA ARG A 273 2.13 -1.11 27.50
C ARG A 273 1.39 -2.05 28.46
N GLU A 274 0.32 -1.59 29.09
CA GLU A 274 -0.49 -2.42 29.98
C GLU A 274 -1.12 -3.60 29.23
N ALA A 275 -1.64 -3.36 28.02
CA ALA A 275 -2.18 -4.42 27.18
C ALA A 275 -1.13 -5.50 26.88
N ILE A 276 0.09 -5.08 26.53
CA ILE A 276 1.21 -6.00 26.30
C ILE A 276 1.57 -6.78 27.57
N GLU A 277 1.62 -6.13 28.74
CA GLU A 277 1.94 -6.80 30.01
C GLU A 277 0.87 -7.85 30.37
N ARG A 278 -0.42 -7.54 30.14
CA ARG A 278 -1.52 -8.52 30.29
C ARG A 278 -1.33 -9.73 29.38
N ILE A 279 -1.07 -9.51 28.09
CA ILE A 279 -0.86 -10.58 27.09
C ILE A 279 0.33 -11.47 27.48
N ILE A 280 1.44 -10.89 27.96
CA ILE A 280 2.62 -11.66 28.39
C ILE A 280 2.25 -12.60 29.53
N ASN A 281 1.48 -12.12 30.51
CA ASN A 281 1.08 -12.92 31.66
C ASN A 281 0.16 -14.07 31.24
N GLU A 282 -0.85 -13.78 30.41
CA GLU A 282 -1.77 -14.79 29.87
C GLU A 282 -1.01 -15.87 29.07
N ASN A 283 -0.16 -15.46 28.13
CA ASN A 283 0.63 -16.40 27.32
C ASN A 283 1.58 -17.26 28.17
N ARG A 284 2.20 -16.68 29.21
CA ARG A 284 3.08 -17.42 30.13
C ARG A 284 2.31 -18.48 30.92
N HIS A 285 1.12 -18.13 31.41
CA HIS A 285 0.28 -19.08 32.14
C HIS A 285 -0.11 -20.26 31.26
N GLU A 286 -0.53 -20.01 30.02
CA GLU A 286 -0.88 -21.06 29.05
C GLU A 286 0.33 -21.97 28.70
N GLU A 287 1.53 -21.42 28.57
CA GLU A 287 2.75 -22.19 28.32
C GLU A 287 3.07 -23.14 29.49
N LEU A 288 2.96 -22.66 30.73
CA LEU A 288 3.20 -23.46 31.94
C LEU A 288 2.15 -24.57 32.12
N GLU A 289 0.87 -24.27 31.87
CA GLU A 289 -0.19 -25.28 31.93
C GLU A 289 0.06 -26.41 30.91
N HIS A 290 0.45 -26.06 29.68
CA HIS A 290 0.75 -27.03 28.63
C HIS A 290 2.02 -27.86 28.93
N GLU A 291 3.03 -27.28 29.58
CA GLU A 291 4.20 -28.04 30.04
C GLU A 291 3.83 -29.03 31.14
N SER A 292 3.03 -28.62 32.13
CA SER A 292 2.59 -29.49 33.22
C SER A 292 1.75 -30.67 32.73
N SER A 293 0.81 -30.45 31.79
CA SER A 293 -0.01 -31.53 31.23
C SER A 293 0.82 -32.54 30.43
N ASN A 294 1.84 -32.06 29.70
CA ASN A 294 2.74 -32.93 28.95
C ASN A 294 3.65 -33.76 29.86
N GLU A 295 3.98 -33.27 31.05
CA GLU A 295 4.78 -33.99 32.03
C GLU A 295 3.97 -35.11 32.70
N ASP A 296 2.71 -34.83 33.06
CA ASP A 296 1.77 -35.84 33.56
C ASP A 296 1.53 -36.96 32.53
N ASP A 297 1.35 -36.61 31.25
CA ASP A 297 1.19 -37.58 30.15
C ASP A 297 2.44 -38.46 29.92
N ARG A 298 3.64 -38.01 30.31
CA ARG A 298 4.89 -38.79 30.19
C ARG A 298 5.14 -39.71 31.38
N LEU A 299 4.49 -39.46 32.50
CA LEU A 299 4.60 -40.26 33.73
C LEU A 299 3.60 -41.42 33.78
N LEU A 300 2.64 -41.46 32.84
CA LEU A 300 1.68 -42.54 32.60
C LEU A 300 2.18 -43.51 31.51
#